data_AF-A0A9D5J7S0-F1
#
_entry.id   AF-A0A9D5J7S0-F1
#
_cell.length_a   1.000
_cell.length_b   1.000
_cell.length_c   1.000
_cell.angle_alpha   90.00
_cell.angle_beta   90.00
_cell.angle_gamma   90.00
#
_symmetry.space_group_name_H-M   'P 1'
#
loop_
_entity.id
_entity.type
_entity.pdbx_description
1 polymer ?
#
loop_
_entity_poly.entity_id
_entity_poly.type
_entity_poly.pdbx_seq_one_letter_code
_entity_poly.pdbx_strand_id
1 'polypeptide(L)'
;MLLQALAESDEHRRLGRAERILWVSALCPQIGAVFGPLDTMSILNEARECFIEGHYIATVLLAMAFVEHTVMDELADSGLGRPGKFSLALDAAAKKQLFPDELLSRTRNLSLIRNAFTHRKRSDNPDNFGYRFQRRGVHPAKILEEDAKQFLALMYEYFRCTLKELRE
;
A
#
# COMPACT_ATOMS: atom_id res chain seq x y z
N MET A 1 7.80 -26.35 26.05
CA MET A 1 8.94 -26.44 25.11
C MET A 1 8.68 -25.46 23.97
N LEU A 2 9.58 -24.50 23.71
CA LEU A 2 9.35 -23.37 22.78
C LEU A 2 8.87 -23.80 21.38
N LEU A 3 9.46 -24.86 20.82
CA LEU A 3 9.12 -25.35 19.47
C LEU A 3 7.66 -25.80 19.34
N GLN A 4 7.09 -26.36 20.39
CA GLN A 4 5.68 -26.78 20.38
C GLN A 4 4.74 -25.57 20.37
N ALA A 5 5.03 -24.55 21.19
CA ALA A 5 4.25 -23.32 21.21
C ALA A 5 4.31 -22.57 19.87
N LEU A 6 5.46 -22.63 19.17
CA LEU A 6 5.60 -22.10 17.81
C LEU A 6 4.74 -22.87 16.82
N ALA A 7 4.80 -24.21 16.83
CA ALA A 7 3.99 -25.04 15.93
C ALA A 7 2.47 -24.81 16.12
N GLU A 8 2.03 -24.70 17.38
CA GLU A 8 0.64 -24.36 17.69
C GLU A 8 0.27 -22.98 17.15
N SER A 9 1.10 -21.95 17.38
CA SER A 9 0.88 -20.59 16.83
C SER A 9 0.81 -20.58 15.30
N ASP A 10 1.65 -21.37 14.62
CA ASP A 10 1.67 -21.47 13.16
C ASP A 10 0.40 -22.13 12.61
N GLU A 11 -0.09 -23.18 13.27
CA GLU A 11 -1.33 -23.86 12.88
C GLU A 11 -2.52 -22.89 12.93
N HIS A 12 -2.65 -22.11 14.01
CA HIS A 12 -3.75 -21.13 14.17
C HIS A 12 -3.71 -20.02 13.10
N ARG A 13 -2.52 -19.65 12.60
CA ARG A 13 -2.35 -18.58 11.61
C ARG A 13 -2.37 -19.06 10.16
N ARG A 14 -2.26 -20.37 9.92
CA ARG A 14 -2.07 -20.95 8.57
C ARG A 14 -3.21 -20.61 7.63
N LEU A 15 -4.46 -20.79 8.07
CA LEU A 15 -5.64 -20.56 7.23
C LEU A 15 -5.72 -19.09 6.77
N GLY A 16 -5.63 -18.14 7.71
CA GLY A 16 -5.67 -16.72 7.37
C GLY A 16 -4.50 -16.28 6.48
N ARG A 17 -3.31 -16.88 6.64
CA ARG A 17 -2.18 -16.64 5.74
C ARG A 17 -2.45 -17.15 4.33
N ALA A 18 -3.01 -18.35 4.19
CA ALA A 18 -3.37 -18.92 2.90
C ALA A 18 -4.44 -18.08 2.17
N GLU A 19 -5.45 -17.59 2.89
CA GLU A 19 -6.47 -16.68 2.34
C GLU A 19 -5.86 -15.37 1.82
N ARG A 20 -4.90 -14.80 2.56
CA ARG A 20 -4.20 -13.58 2.14
C ARG A 20 -3.28 -13.82 0.94
N ILE A 21 -2.57 -14.93 0.88
CA ILE A 21 -1.77 -15.34 -0.29
C ILE A 21 -2.67 -15.43 -1.53
N LEU A 22 -3.81 -16.12 -1.41
CA LEU A 22 -4.77 -16.26 -2.51
C LEU A 22 -5.28 -14.89 -2.97
N TRP A 23 -5.66 -14.02 -2.03
CA TRP A 23 -6.15 -12.68 -2.36
C TRP A 23 -5.08 -11.83 -3.06
N VAL A 24 -3.84 -11.83 -2.57
CA VAL A 24 -2.71 -11.10 -3.20
C VAL A 24 -2.43 -11.62 -4.60
N SER A 25 -2.46 -12.93 -4.82
CA SER A 25 -2.16 -13.55 -6.11
C SER A 25 -3.08 -13.06 -7.24
N ALA A 26 -4.29 -12.62 -6.90
CA ALA A 26 -5.26 -12.08 -7.85
C ALA A 26 -4.97 -10.62 -8.28
N LEU A 27 -4.19 -9.86 -7.50
CA LEU A 27 -3.91 -8.43 -7.79
C LEU A 27 -2.83 -8.24 -8.86
N CYS A 28 -1.86 -9.14 -8.90
CA CYS A 28 -0.75 -9.11 -9.84
C CYS A 28 -0.45 -10.55 -10.26
N PRO A 29 -1.07 -11.05 -11.33
CA PRO A 29 -0.70 -12.36 -11.88
C PRO A 29 0.77 -12.32 -12.28
N GLN A 30 1.50 -13.42 -12.10
CA GLN A 30 2.94 -13.50 -12.33
C GLN A 30 3.34 -12.88 -13.68
N ILE A 31 3.83 -11.65 -13.61
CA ILE A 31 4.52 -10.97 -14.70
C ILE A 31 5.95 -11.55 -14.70
N GLY A 32 6.60 -11.62 -15.85
CA GLY A 32 7.99 -12.09 -15.97
C GLY A 32 8.98 -11.26 -15.15
N ALA A 33 10.26 -11.25 -15.52
CA ALA A 33 11.24 -10.43 -14.82
C ALA A 33 10.85 -8.93 -14.89
N VAL A 34 10.50 -8.32 -13.75
CA VAL A 34 10.23 -6.89 -13.65
C VAL A 34 11.44 -6.19 -13.06
N PHE A 35 11.86 -5.10 -13.70
CA PHE A 35 13.00 -4.28 -13.30
C PHE A 35 12.53 -2.91 -12.82
N GLY A 36 13.20 -2.39 -11.80
CA GLY A 36 12.97 -1.07 -11.23
C GLY A 36 14.06 -0.74 -10.20
N PRO A 37 14.05 0.48 -9.62
CA PRO A 37 14.97 0.84 -8.54
C PRO A 37 14.91 -0.19 -7.40
N LEU A 38 16.06 -0.68 -6.95
CA LEU A 38 16.17 -1.80 -6.01
C LEU A 38 15.36 -1.55 -4.73
N ASP A 39 15.48 -0.34 -4.21
CA ASP A 39 14.79 0.20 -3.05
C ASP A 39 13.26 0.23 -3.24
N THR A 40 12.76 0.75 -4.36
CA THR A 40 11.33 0.75 -4.67
C THR A 40 10.76 -0.66 -4.84
N MET A 41 11.50 -1.55 -5.51
CA MET A 41 11.10 -2.95 -5.69
C MET A 41 11.14 -3.75 -4.37
N SER A 42 12.09 -3.42 -3.48
CA SER A 42 12.15 -4.02 -2.14
C SER A 42 10.93 -3.63 -1.31
N ILE A 43 10.53 -2.35 -1.34
CA ILE A 43 9.31 -1.87 -0.66
C ILE A 43 8.06 -2.58 -1.17
N LEU A 44 7.92 -2.78 -2.49
CA LEU A 44 6.80 -3.51 -3.09
C LEU A 44 6.71 -4.94 -2.54
N ASN A 45 7.85 -5.65 -2.51
CA ASN A 45 7.91 -7.02 -2.00
C ASN A 45 7.63 -7.07 -0.49
N GLU A 46 8.21 -6.16 0.29
CA GLU A 46 8.02 -6.14 1.74
C GLU A 46 6.58 -5.78 2.13
N ALA A 47 5.92 -4.86 1.40
CA ALA A 47 4.50 -4.56 1.58
C ALA A 47 3.64 -5.82 1.40
N ARG A 48 3.94 -6.62 0.36
CA ARG A 48 3.26 -7.88 0.07
C ARG A 48 3.44 -8.89 1.20
N GLU A 49 4.67 -9.13 1.64
CA GLU A 49 4.96 -10.10 2.70
C GLU A 49 4.36 -9.66 4.03
N CYS A 50 4.43 -8.36 4.36
CA CYS A 50 3.77 -7.81 5.54
C CYS A 50 2.26 -8.08 5.52
N PHE A 51 1.61 -7.94 4.36
CA PHE A 51 0.19 -8.25 4.24
C PHE A 51 -0.07 -9.74 4.49
N ILE A 52 0.70 -10.62 3.84
CA ILE A 52 0.57 -12.08 3.98
C ILE A 52 0.73 -12.50 5.45
N GLU A 53 1.66 -11.92 6.19
CA GLU A 53 1.90 -12.22 7.61
C GLU A 53 0.94 -11.50 8.58
N GLY A 54 0.06 -10.63 8.08
CA GLY A 54 -0.94 -9.93 8.90
C GLY A 54 -0.44 -8.63 9.56
N HIS A 55 0.69 -8.10 9.11
CA HIS A 55 1.25 -6.81 9.53
C HIS A 55 0.62 -5.66 8.72
N TYR A 56 -0.66 -5.40 8.99
CA TYR A 56 -1.50 -4.50 8.18
C TYR A 56 -1.06 -3.03 8.21
N ILE A 57 -0.62 -2.50 9.35
CA ILE A 57 -0.13 -1.11 9.42
C ILE A 57 1.17 -0.97 8.61
N ALA A 58 2.09 -1.93 8.70
CA ALA A 58 3.30 -1.94 7.88
C ALA A 58 2.96 -2.00 6.39
N THR A 59 1.99 -2.83 6.00
CA THR A 59 1.47 -2.89 4.62
C THR A 59 0.99 -1.51 4.15
N VAL A 60 0.17 -0.82 4.94
CA VAL A 60 -0.36 0.51 4.62
C VAL A 60 0.77 1.52 4.40
N LEU A 61 1.78 1.52 5.26
CA LEU A 61 2.91 2.44 5.18
C LEU A 61 3.79 2.17 3.96
N LEU A 62 4.18 0.90 3.76
CA LEU A 62 5.04 0.50 2.65
C LEU A 62 4.36 0.65 1.29
N ALA A 63 3.08 0.28 1.18
CA ALA A 63 2.31 0.46 -0.05
C ALA A 63 2.20 1.94 -0.43
N MET A 64 1.97 2.85 0.53
CA MET A 64 1.97 4.29 0.24
C MET A 64 3.36 4.81 -0.11
N ALA A 65 4.42 4.31 0.55
CA ALA A 65 5.80 4.68 0.20
C ALA A 65 6.15 4.29 -1.25
N PHE A 66 5.75 3.09 -1.70
CA PHE A 66 5.88 2.68 -3.09
C PHE A 66 5.16 3.65 -4.04
N VAL A 67 3.89 3.97 -3.75
CA VAL A 67 3.12 4.92 -4.57
C VAL A 67 3.79 6.30 -4.62
N GLU A 68 4.31 6.78 -3.49
CA GLU A 68 5.07 8.04 -3.43
C GLU A 68 6.31 7.99 -4.33
N HIS A 69 7.12 6.92 -4.24
CA HIS A 69 8.29 6.74 -5.10
C HIS A 69 7.89 6.75 -6.57
N THR A 70 6.88 5.95 -6.95
CA THR A 70 6.40 5.85 -8.32
C THR A 70 5.94 7.20 -8.88
N VAL A 71 5.14 7.95 -8.13
CA VAL A 71 4.67 9.27 -8.57
C VAL A 71 5.83 10.25 -8.70
N MET A 72 6.80 10.23 -7.78
CA MET A 72 7.96 11.12 -7.82
C MET A 72 8.90 10.80 -9.00
N ASP A 73 9.07 9.52 -9.32
CA ASP A 73 9.89 9.08 -10.45
C ASP A 73 9.23 9.43 -11.78
N GLU A 74 7.93 9.20 -11.95
CA GLU A 74 7.21 9.58 -13.18
C GLU A 74 7.21 11.11 -13.41
N LEU A 75 7.13 11.91 -12.33
CA LEU A 75 7.27 13.36 -12.43
C LEU A 75 8.69 13.79 -12.83
N ALA A 76 9.71 13.13 -12.28
CA ALA A 76 11.09 13.39 -12.62
C ALA A 76 11.38 13.04 -14.09
N ASP A 77 10.93 11.87 -14.54
CA ASP A 77 11.03 11.41 -15.94
C ASP A 77 10.28 12.35 -16.90
N SER A 78 9.19 12.97 -16.44
CA SER A 78 8.42 13.98 -17.18
C SER A 78 9.05 15.39 -17.16
N GLY A 79 10.24 15.54 -16.58
CA GLY A 79 10.98 16.82 -16.53
C GLY A 79 10.43 17.84 -15.54
N LEU A 80 9.54 17.44 -14.62
CA LEU A 80 8.96 18.34 -13.60
C LEU A 80 9.72 18.35 -12.27
N GLY A 81 10.76 17.53 -12.14
CA GLY A 81 11.49 17.34 -10.89
C GLY A 81 10.66 16.65 -9.81
N ARG A 82 11.12 16.72 -8.56
CA ARG A 82 10.50 16.05 -7.41
C ARG A 82 9.94 17.08 -6.42
N PRO A 83 8.61 17.30 -6.37
CA PRO A 83 8.01 18.21 -5.40
C PRO A 83 8.27 17.76 -3.96
N GLY A 84 8.62 18.68 -3.06
CA GLY A 84 8.94 18.33 -1.66
C GLY A 84 7.75 17.87 -0.80
N LYS A 85 6.51 17.92 -1.32
CA LYS A 85 5.29 17.45 -0.64
C LYS A 85 4.51 16.52 -1.56
N PHE A 86 4.06 15.38 -1.03
CA PHE A 86 3.33 14.40 -1.83
C PHE A 86 2.01 14.94 -2.41
N SER A 87 1.28 15.79 -1.68
CA SER A 87 0.06 16.43 -2.22
C SER A 87 0.34 17.26 -3.47
N LEU A 88 1.47 17.99 -3.49
CA LEU A 88 1.89 18.78 -4.66
C LEU A 88 2.32 17.88 -5.82
N ALA A 89 2.90 16.72 -5.52
CA ALA A 89 3.23 15.71 -6.53
C ALA A 89 1.95 15.17 -7.21
N LEU A 90 0.92 14.85 -6.44
CA LEU A 90 -0.38 14.41 -6.99
C LEU A 90 -1.05 15.50 -7.85
N ASP A 91 -0.94 16.77 -7.47
CA ASP A 91 -1.47 17.88 -8.26
C ASP A 91 -0.68 18.09 -9.55
N ALA A 92 0.65 17.94 -9.51
CA ALA A 92 1.49 17.99 -10.70
C ALA A 92 1.20 16.83 -11.65
N ALA A 93 1.04 15.61 -11.11
CA ALA A 93 0.71 14.42 -11.88
C ALA A 93 -0.66 14.54 -12.56
N ALA A 94 -1.67 15.10 -11.85
CA ALA A 94 -2.98 15.39 -12.43
C ALA A 94 -2.89 16.41 -13.57
N LYS A 95 -2.15 17.51 -13.37
CA LYS A 95 -1.97 18.55 -14.42
C LYS A 95 -1.30 18.01 -15.68
N LYS A 96 -0.46 16.99 -15.56
CA LYS A 96 0.20 16.32 -16.68
C LYS A 96 -0.51 15.07 -17.17
N GLN A 97 -1.61 14.68 -16.54
CA GLN A 97 -2.36 13.46 -16.86
C GLN A 97 -1.47 12.21 -16.85
N LEU A 98 -0.51 12.13 -15.90
CA LEU A 98 0.41 10.98 -15.80
C LEU A 98 -0.31 9.70 -15.34
N PHE A 99 -1.42 9.87 -14.64
CA PHE A 99 -2.24 8.77 -14.13
C PHE A 99 -3.72 9.11 -14.29
N PRO A 100 -4.61 8.10 -14.30
CA PRO A 100 -6.06 8.33 -14.29
C PRO A 100 -6.50 9.18 -13.07
N ASP A 101 -7.41 10.12 -13.30
CA ASP A 101 -7.91 11.02 -12.24
C ASP A 101 -8.54 10.27 -11.07
N GLU A 102 -9.23 9.15 -11.35
CA GLU A 102 -9.79 8.29 -10.32
C GLU A 102 -8.70 7.69 -9.41
N LEU A 103 -7.59 7.25 -9.99
CA LEU A 103 -6.46 6.69 -9.24
C LEU A 103 -5.85 7.76 -8.32
N LEU A 104 -5.65 8.97 -8.84
CA LEU A 104 -5.13 10.10 -8.06
C LEU A 104 -6.09 10.53 -6.95
N SER A 105 -7.41 10.54 -7.21
CA SER A 105 -8.44 10.84 -6.22
C SER A 105 -8.46 9.81 -5.09
N ARG A 106 -8.44 8.51 -5.42
CA ARG A 106 -8.33 7.42 -4.45
C ARG A 106 -7.04 7.52 -3.62
N THR A 107 -5.93 7.87 -4.25
CA THR A 107 -4.63 8.07 -3.58
C THR A 107 -4.72 9.20 -2.55
N ARG A 108 -5.35 10.33 -2.89
CA ARG A 108 -5.57 11.44 -1.94
C ARG A 108 -6.36 10.98 -0.72
N ASN A 109 -7.46 10.25 -0.92
CA ASN A 109 -8.29 9.75 0.17
C ASN A 109 -7.52 8.76 1.07
N LEU A 110 -6.80 7.80 0.48
CA LEU A 110 -6.01 6.84 1.23
C LEU A 110 -4.85 7.52 1.98
N SER A 111 -4.27 8.59 1.43
CA SER A 111 -3.23 9.36 2.13
C SER A 111 -3.71 9.92 3.47
N LEU A 112 -5.00 10.26 3.61
CA LEU A 112 -5.58 10.74 4.87
C LEU A 112 -5.58 9.66 5.96
N ILE A 113 -5.88 8.42 5.57
CA ILE A 113 -5.83 7.24 6.44
C ILE A 113 -4.39 6.94 6.85
N ARG A 114 -3.44 6.91 5.89
CA ARG A 114 -2.01 6.73 6.18
C ARG A 114 -1.52 7.79 7.18
N ASN A 115 -1.90 9.04 6.95
CA ASN A 115 -1.48 10.16 7.78
C ASN A 115 -1.96 10.03 9.24
N ALA A 116 -3.05 9.31 9.50
CA ALA A 116 -3.49 9.04 10.87
C ALA A 116 -2.60 8.04 11.61
N PHE A 117 -1.83 7.21 10.89
CA PHE A 117 -0.82 6.32 11.47
C PHE A 117 0.55 6.99 11.63
N THR A 118 0.91 7.93 10.76
CA THR A 118 2.22 8.60 10.79
C THR A 118 2.24 9.90 11.56
N HIS A 119 1.11 10.61 11.63
CA HIS A 119 0.98 11.89 12.32
C HIS A 119 -0.08 11.80 13.41
N ARG A 120 0.30 12.16 14.62
CA ARG A 120 -0.63 12.20 15.75
C ARG A 120 -1.63 13.34 15.55
N LYS A 121 -2.83 13.01 15.10
CA LYS A 121 -3.97 13.94 15.00
C LYS A 121 -4.77 13.97 16.31
N ARG A 122 -5.68 14.94 16.45
CA ARG A 122 -6.69 14.94 17.53
C ARG A 122 -7.57 13.71 17.42
N SER A 123 -8.01 13.16 18.55
CA SER A 123 -8.74 11.88 18.63
C SER A 123 -10.08 11.86 17.90
N ASP A 124 -10.70 13.03 17.70
CA ASP A 124 -11.97 13.25 16.99
C ASP A 124 -11.84 13.24 15.46
N ASN A 125 -10.63 13.11 14.91
CA ASN A 125 -10.43 13.07 13.47
C ASN A 125 -11.03 11.77 12.87
N PRO A 126 -11.90 11.85 11.84
CA PRO A 126 -12.55 10.68 11.24
C PRO A 126 -11.63 9.63 10.62
N ASP A 127 -10.41 10.01 10.24
CA ASP A 127 -9.42 9.12 9.64
C ASP A 127 -8.73 8.23 10.69
N ASN A 128 -8.75 8.65 11.96
CA ASN A 128 -8.07 7.95 13.03
C ASN A 128 -8.60 6.54 13.22
N PHE A 129 -7.68 5.60 13.41
CA PHE A 129 -8.04 4.21 13.65
C PHE A 129 -8.97 4.04 14.86
N GLY A 130 -8.67 4.69 15.99
CA GLY A 130 -9.52 4.64 17.18
C GLY A 130 -10.93 5.18 16.96
N TYR A 131 -11.06 6.29 16.22
CA TYR A 131 -12.35 6.86 15.85
C TYR A 131 -13.14 5.90 14.94
N ARG A 132 -12.49 5.34 13.91
CA ARG A 132 -13.11 4.38 12.98
C ARG A 132 -13.54 3.09 13.70
N PHE A 133 -12.75 2.61 14.65
CA PHE A 133 -13.10 1.47 15.50
C PHE A 133 -14.37 1.75 16.31
N GLN A 134 -14.41 2.86 17.05
CA GLN A 134 -15.57 3.25 17.85
C GLN A 134 -16.84 3.41 16.98
N ARG A 135 -16.72 4.04 15.81
CA ARG A 135 -17.84 4.28 14.91
C ARG A 135 -18.35 3.01 14.23
N ARG A 136 -17.46 2.08 13.84
CA ARG A 136 -17.85 0.89 13.08
C ARG A 136 -18.32 -0.27 13.94
N GLY A 137 -17.87 -0.37 15.19
CA GLY A 137 -18.25 -1.46 16.10
C GLY A 137 -17.82 -2.86 15.63
N VAL A 138 -16.76 -2.95 14.81
CA VAL A 138 -16.21 -4.21 14.31
C VAL A 138 -14.82 -4.45 14.88
N HIS A 139 -14.35 -5.71 14.86
CA HIS A 139 -13.05 -6.08 15.41
C HIS A 139 -11.91 -5.25 14.77
N PRO A 140 -10.96 -4.70 15.54
CA PRO A 140 -9.90 -3.83 15.05
C PRO A 140 -9.09 -4.42 13.89
N ALA A 141 -8.78 -5.72 13.95
CA ALA A 141 -8.04 -6.41 12.89
C ALA A 141 -8.75 -6.39 11.53
N LYS A 142 -10.09 -6.43 11.51
CA LYS A 142 -10.88 -6.39 10.28
C LYS A 142 -10.76 -5.02 9.60
N ILE A 143 -10.79 -3.94 10.38
CA ILE A 143 -10.60 -2.57 9.87
C ILE A 143 -9.21 -2.43 9.25
N LEU A 144 -8.18 -2.90 9.97
CA LEU A 144 -6.80 -2.82 9.50
C LEU A 144 -6.58 -3.67 8.24
N GLU A 145 -7.17 -4.86 8.17
CA GLU A 145 -7.08 -5.71 6.98
C GLU A 145 -7.76 -5.06 5.77
N GLU A 146 -8.94 -4.48 5.94
CA GLU A 146 -9.65 -3.76 4.87
C GLU A 146 -8.89 -2.53 4.39
N ASP A 147 -8.24 -1.80 5.30
CA ASP A 147 -7.33 -0.71 4.93
C ASP A 147 -6.15 -1.27 4.12
N ALA A 148 -5.45 -2.28 4.65
CA ALA A 148 -4.30 -2.86 3.98
C ALA A 148 -4.64 -3.41 2.59
N LYS A 149 -5.82 -4.01 2.42
CA LYS A 149 -6.33 -4.44 1.10
C LYS A 149 -6.47 -3.28 0.12
N GLN A 150 -7.04 -2.15 0.55
CA GLN A 150 -7.18 -0.97 -0.32
C GLN A 150 -5.83 -0.38 -0.72
N PHE A 151 -4.87 -0.32 0.21
CA PHE A 151 -3.53 0.20 -0.06
C PHE A 151 -2.73 -0.73 -0.97
N LEU A 152 -2.79 -2.04 -0.74
CA LEU A 152 -2.06 -3.00 -1.57
C LEU A 152 -2.64 -3.05 -2.99
N ALA A 153 -3.96 -2.97 -3.15
CA ALA A 153 -4.58 -2.84 -4.46
C ALA A 153 -4.14 -1.56 -5.18
N LEU A 154 -4.11 -0.41 -4.47
CA LEU A 154 -3.60 0.85 -5.00
C LEU A 154 -2.15 0.72 -5.46
N MET A 155 -1.29 0.12 -4.65
CA MET A 155 0.13 -0.12 -4.97
C MET A 155 0.28 -0.91 -6.27
N TYR A 156 -0.46 -2.02 -6.43
CA TYR A 156 -0.41 -2.83 -7.65
C TYR A 156 -1.05 -2.15 -8.87
N GLU A 157 -2.01 -1.25 -8.68
CA GLU A 157 -2.51 -0.38 -9.75
C GLU A 157 -1.42 0.57 -10.26
N TYR A 158 -0.72 1.28 -9.37
CA TYR A 158 0.42 2.13 -9.75
C TYR A 158 1.53 1.34 -10.42
N PHE A 159 1.90 0.20 -9.84
CA PHE A 159 2.91 -0.68 -10.40
C PHE A 159 2.57 -1.05 -11.85
N ARG A 160 1.33 -1.46 -12.13
CA ARG A 160 0.88 -1.78 -13.50
C ARG A 160 0.92 -0.56 -14.43
N CYS A 161 0.55 0.62 -13.95
CA CYS A 161 0.61 1.85 -14.75
C CYS A 161 2.05 2.21 -15.16
N THR A 162 3.05 1.81 -14.38
CA THR A 162 4.46 2.17 -14.61
C THR A 162 5.33 1.02 -15.09
N LEU A 163 4.74 -0.14 -15.42
CA LEU A 163 5.43 -1.19 -16.13
C LEU A 163 5.82 -0.68 -17.52
N LYS A 164 7.11 -0.37 -17.69
CA LYS A 164 7.70 -0.12 -19.00
C LYS A 164 7.97 -1.47 -19.64
N GLU A 165 7.29 -1.80 -20.74
CA GLU A 165 7.67 -2.95 -21.55
C GLU A 165 9.11 -2.76 -22.04
N LEU A 166 9.93 -3.81 -21.94
CA LEU A 166 11.22 -3.87 -22.62
C LEU A 166 10.94 -3.75 -24.12
N ARG A 167 11.17 -2.55 -24.69
CA ARG A 167 11.42 -2.43 -26.12
C ARG A 167 12.83 -2.97 -26.34
N GLU A 168 12.89 -4.21 -26.82
CA GLU A 168 14.09 -4.76 -27.48
C GLU A 168 14.45 -3.93 -28.72
#